data_AF-A0A0C3QX40-F1
#
_entry.id   AF-A0A0C3QX40-F1
#
_cell.length_a   1.000
_cell.length_b   1.000
_cell.length_c   1.000
_cell.angle_alpha   90.00
_cell.angle_beta   90.00
_cell.angle_gamma   90.00
#
_symmetry.space_group_name_H-M   'P 1'
#
loop_
_entity.id
_entity.type
_entity.pdbx_description
1 polymer ?
#
loop_
_entity_poly.entity_id
_entity_poly.type
_entity_poly.pdbx_seq_one_letter_code
_entity_poly.pdbx_strand_id
1 'polypeptide(L)'
;GPNPLVTPYPTDIIDIPAGSKAAIQYNNVLQPNGYDPTNAADPVDPSHKGPVMIYMAKVPSALQTDVTGLGWFKVFEDGYDGTNWGVDRMVANHGVVTFTVPACIPSGNYFLRAEMIALHPASSYPGAQFYVGCAQINVVGGGSTQPATVSLPGAYHGTDPGITINIYYPPVTNYTIPGPRPFTCSGSSGSTTKTSTTSTTSKTSTTTTTTTTTRASTTTSTTTTKTSSTATSTTSAAGGYASQYAQCGGS
;
A
#
# COMPACT_ATOMS: atom_id res chain seq x y z
N GLY A 1 3.42 15.44 -12.97
CA GLY A 1 1.95 15.42 -13.12
C GLY A 1 1.44 14.03 -12.75
N PRO A 2 0.16 13.85 -12.35
CA PRO A 2 -0.39 12.53 -12.10
C PRO A 2 -0.24 11.66 -13.36
N ASN A 3 0.10 10.38 -13.17
CA ASN A 3 0.26 9.42 -14.26
C ASN A 3 -1.03 9.42 -15.12
N PRO A 4 -0.97 9.63 -16.45
CA PRO A 4 -2.18 9.60 -17.28
C PRO A 4 -2.78 8.19 -17.28
N LEU A 5 -4.10 8.08 -17.10
CA LEU A 5 -4.80 6.82 -17.35
C LEU A 5 -4.84 6.59 -18.86
N VAL A 6 -4.27 5.48 -19.31
CA VAL A 6 -4.31 5.08 -20.73
C VAL A 6 -5.46 4.11 -20.92
N THR A 7 -6.38 4.46 -21.83
CA THR A 7 -7.48 3.59 -22.29
C THR A 7 -7.32 3.27 -23.77
N PRO A 8 -7.61 2.03 -24.23
CA PRO A 8 -8.15 0.92 -23.45
C PRO A 8 -7.14 0.40 -22.42
N TYR A 9 -7.65 -0.15 -21.31
CA TYR A 9 -6.79 -0.75 -20.29
C TYR A 9 -6.06 -1.97 -20.87
N PRO A 10 -4.81 -2.23 -20.44
CA PRO A 10 -4.12 -3.45 -20.79
C PRO A 10 -4.94 -4.69 -20.43
N THR A 11 -4.98 -5.68 -21.32
CA THR A 11 -5.69 -6.96 -21.08
C THR A 11 -4.75 -8.09 -20.67
N ASP A 12 -3.46 -7.82 -20.60
CA ASP A 12 -2.45 -8.82 -20.25
C ASP A 12 -2.49 -9.12 -18.74
N ILE A 13 -2.41 -10.40 -18.40
CA ILE A 13 -2.23 -10.88 -17.03
C ILE A 13 -0.86 -11.57 -16.98
N ILE A 14 -0.01 -11.14 -16.07
CA ILE A 14 1.35 -11.68 -15.94
C ILE A 14 1.32 -12.84 -14.94
N ASP A 15 1.66 -14.04 -15.38
CA ASP A 15 1.85 -15.19 -14.50
C ASP A 15 3.16 -15.03 -13.70
N ILE A 16 3.07 -15.08 -12.38
CA ILE A 16 4.24 -14.94 -11.49
C ILE A 16 4.22 -16.07 -10.45
N PRO A 17 5.26 -16.94 -10.41
CA PRO A 17 5.36 -17.94 -9.36
C PRO A 17 5.48 -17.31 -7.97
N ALA A 18 4.71 -17.81 -7.02
CA ALA A 18 4.86 -17.44 -5.62
C ALA A 18 6.29 -17.76 -5.15
N GLY A 19 6.91 -16.85 -4.39
CA GLY A 19 8.31 -16.97 -3.95
C GLY A 19 9.34 -16.48 -4.98
N SER A 20 8.95 -16.21 -6.22
CA SER A 20 9.87 -15.67 -7.23
C SER A 20 10.18 -14.18 -6.99
N LYS A 21 11.27 -13.71 -7.60
CA LYS A 21 11.56 -12.28 -7.71
C LYS A 21 10.77 -11.69 -8.89
N ALA A 22 10.16 -10.54 -8.65
CA ALA A 22 9.55 -9.71 -9.68
C ALA A 22 10.15 -8.30 -9.60
N ALA A 23 10.09 -7.57 -10.71
CA ALA A 23 10.66 -6.24 -10.83
C ALA A 23 9.62 -5.26 -11.38
N ILE A 24 9.62 -4.05 -10.84
CA ILE A 24 8.87 -2.91 -11.35
C ILE A 24 9.86 -1.96 -12.02
N GLN A 25 9.53 -1.52 -13.23
CA GLN A 25 10.27 -0.49 -13.95
C GLN A 25 9.54 0.85 -13.80
N TYR A 26 10.21 1.83 -13.21
CA TYR A 26 9.81 3.22 -13.21
C TYR A 26 10.48 3.94 -14.37
N ASN A 27 9.74 4.83 -15.04
CA ASN A 27 10.26 5.72 -16.07
C ASN A 27 9.60 7.09 -15.93
N ASN A 28 10.25 8.13 -16.42
CA ASN A 28 9.77 9.51 -16.38
C ASN A 28 8.55 9.71 -17.30
N VAL A 29 8.55 9.00 -18.43
CA VAL A 29 7.50 9.01 -19.44
C VAL A 29 7.16 7.59 -19.88
N LEU A 30 5.99 7.42 -20.51
CA LEU A 30 5.63 6.15 -21.13
C LEU A 30 6.57 5.89 -22.32
N GLN A 31 7.42 4.87 -22.19
CA GLN A 31 8.38 4.50 -23.23
C GLN A 31 8.55 2.98 -23.35
N PRO A 32 8.79 2.47 -24.57
CA PRO A 32 8.82 1.03 -24.81
C PRO A 32 10.09 0.34 -24.30
N ASN A 33 11.19 1.08 -24.11
CA ASN A 33 12.53 0.50 -23.95
C ASN A 33 13.08 0.51 -22.51
N GLY A 34 12.22 0.74 -21.50
CA GLY A 34 12.69 0.88 -20.11
C GLY A 34 13.50 2.16 -19.93
N TYR A 35 14.56 2.13 -19.12
CA TYR A 35 15.38 3.30 -18.77
C TYR A 35 15.97 4.04 -19.99
N ASP A 36 15.82 5.36 -20.02
CA ASP A 36 16.38 6.27 -21.02
C ASP A 36 17.53 7.11 -20.43
N PRO A 37 18.81 6.74 -20.69
CA PRO A 37 19.96 7.48 -20.17
C PRO A 37 20.13 8.87 -20.78
N THR A 38 19.40 9.20 -21.86
CA THR A 38 19.45 10.54 -22.48
C THR A 38 18.56 11.55 -21.76
N ASN A 39 17.63 11.06 -20.93
CA ASN A 39 16.77 11.86 -20.08
C ASN A 39 17.33 11.90 -18.65
N ALA A 40 17.88 13.05 -18.25
CA ALA A 40 18.45 13.24 -16.91
C ALA A 40 17.42 13.12 -15.77
N ALA A 41 16.12 13.17 -16.09
CA ALA A 41 15.02 12.97 -15.14
C ALA A 41 14.41 11.56 -15.22
N ASP A 42 15.01 10.63 -15.95
CA ASP A 42 14.63 9.22 -15.95
C ASP A 42 15.41 8.47 -14.85
N PRO A 43 14.75 7.61 -14.04
CA PRO A 43 13.31 7.29 -14.02
C PRO A 43 12.42 8.37 -13.37
N VAL A 44 13.00 9.26 -12.56
CA VAL A 44 12.34 10.41 -11.93
C VAL A 44 13.38 11.50 -11.66
N ASP A 45 12.94 12.75 -11.60
CA ASP A 45 13.81 13.87 -11.23
C ASP A 45 14.49 13.61 -9.86
N PRO A 46 15.81 13.78 -9.73
CA PRO A 46 16.55 13.48 -8.49
C PRO A 46 16.09 14.25 -7.24
N SER A 47 15.34 15.34 -7.38
CA SER A 47 14.73 16.06 -6.27
C SER A 47 13.62 15.28 -5.57
N HIS A 48 13.04 14.26 -6.22
CA HIS A 48 11.87 13.52 -5.73
C HIS A 48 12.21 12.50 -4.64
N LYS A 49 12.88 12.94 -3.59
CA LYS A 49 13.24 12.13 -2.43
C LYS A 49 12.00 11.55 -1.76
N GLY A 50 12.07 10.29 -1.35
CA GLY A 50 11.02 9.63 -0.59
C GLY A 50 11.05 8.10 -0.70
N PRO A 51 10.01 7.42 -0.21
CA PRO A 51 9.94 5.98 -0.24
C PRO A 51 9.45 5.42 -1.58
N VAL A 52 9.74 4.14 -1.78
CA VAL A 52 9.08 3.27 -2.77
C VAL A 52 8.40 2.12 -2.03
N MET A 53 7.19 1.74 -2.45
CA MET A 53 6.40 0.67 -1.85
C MET A 53 5.70 -0.15 -2.91
N ILE A 54 5.47 -1.43 -2.61
CA ILE A 54 4.68 -2.32 -3.46
C ILE A 54 3.63 -2.99 -2.59
N TYR A 55 2.39 -2.97 -3.06
CA TYR A 55 1.25 -3.61 -2.46
C TYR A 55 0.64 -4.63 -3.41
N MET A 56 -0.05 -5.62 -2.84
CA MET A 56 -0.84 -6.59 -3.59
C MET A 56 -2.26 -6.63 -3.02
N ALA A 57 -3.26 -6.88 -3.88
CA ALA A 57 -4.64 -7.10 -3.49
C ALA A 57 -5.21 -8.29 -4.25
N LYS A 58 -5.72 -9.30 -3.54
CA LYS A 58 -6.37 -10.46 -4.18
C LYS A 58 -7.68 -10.00 -4.80
N VAL A 59 -7.91 -10.37 -6.06
CA VAL A 59 -9.13 -10.03 -6.79
C VAL A 59 -9.79 -11.26 -7.41
N PRO A 60 -11.11 -11.22 -7.66
CA PRO A 60 -11.79 -12.22 -8.47
C PRO A 60 -11.21 -12.29 -9.90
N SER A 61 -10.98 -11.12 -10.52
CA SER A 61 -10.44 -11.01 -11.88
C SER A 61 -9.39 -9.90 -11.94
N ALA A 62 -8.23 -10.19 -12.52
CA ALA A 62 -7.20 -9.17 -12.77
C ALA A 62 -7.56 -8.24 -13.95
N LEU A 63 -8.69 -8.46 -14.62
CA LEU A 63 -9.23 -7.62 -15.70
C LEU A 63 -10.44 -6.80 -15.26
N GLN A 64 -10.81 -6.84 -13.98
CA GLN A 64 -11.92 -6.02 -13.48
C GLN A 64 -11.56 -4.53 -13.55
N THR A 65 -12.54 -3.69 -13.85
CA THR A 65 -12.34 -2.24 -13.95
C THR A 65 -12.62 -1.50 -12.63
N ASP A 66 -13.43 -2.11 -11.75
CA ASP A 66 -13.65 -1.58 -10.41
C ASP A 66 -12.49 -1.97 -9.50
N VAL A 67 -11.79 -0.95 -9.01
CA VAL A 67 -10.63 -1.06 -8.12
C VAL A 67 -10.91 -0.50 -6.72
N THR A 68 -12.17 -0.16 -6.43
CA THR A 68 -12.57 0.39 -5.14
C THR A 68 -12.73 -0.71 -4.09
N GLY A 69 -12.53 -0.37 -2.81
CA GLY A 69 -12.78 -1.30 -1.69
C GLY A 69 -11.87 -2.52 -1.63
N LEU A 70 -10.76 -2.54 -2.38
CA LEU A 70 -9.81 -3.66 -2.39
C LEU A 70 -9.03 -3.76 -1.08
N GLY A 71 -8.76 -5.00 -0.65
CA GLY A 71 -7.92 -5.31 0.50
C GLY A 71 -6.45 -5.37 0.10
N TRP A 72 -5.71 -4.28 0.36
CA TRP A 72 -4.29 -4.17 0.05
C TRP A 72 -3.42 -4.68 1.20
N PHE A 73 -2.36 -5.42 0.89
CA PHE A 73 -1.28 -5.71 1.84
C PHE A 73 0.05 -5.34 1.21
N LYS A 74 0.93 -4.72 2.00
CA LYS A 74 2.27 -4.32 1.54
C LYS A 74 3.15 -5.55 1.41
N VAL A 75 3.95 -5.64 0.36
CA VAL A 75 4.93 -6.74 0.13
C VAL A 75 6.36 -6.25 0.06
N PHE A 76 6.56 -4.95 -0.17
CA PHE A 76 7.86 -4.32 -0.22
C PHE A 76 7.76 -2.87 0.22
N GLU A 77 8.82 -2.38 0.87
CA GLU A 77 9.07 -0.95 1.02
C GLU A 77 10.56 -0.67 1.08
N ASP A 78 10.93 0.52 0.62
CA ASP A 78 12.25 1.08 0.76
C ASP A 78 12.13 2.57 1.10
N GLY A 79 12.68 2.97 2.24
CA GLY A 79 12.51 4.31 2.84
C GLY A 79 13.81 5.10 2.91
N TYR A 80 14.04 5.82 4.00
CA TYR A 80 15.31 6.49 4.25
C TYR A 80 16.24 5.56 5.04
N ASP A 81 17.49 5.37 4.59
CA ASP A 81 18.48 4.49 5.26
C ASP A 81 19.47 5.26 6.17
N GLY A 82 19.25 6.57 6.36
CA GLY A 82 20.18 7.47 7.06
C GLY A 82 21.13 8.23 6.12
N THR A 83 21.20 7.84 4.84
CA THR A 83 21.99 8.52 3.80
C THR A 83 21.16 8.79 2.55
N ASN A 84 20.53 7.75 2.02
CA ASN A 84 19.80 7.75 0.75
C ASN A 84 18.33 7.37 0.96
N TRP A 85 17.47 7.93 0.13
CA TRP A 85 16.06 7.55 0.03
C TRP A 85 15.87 6.34 -0.89
N GLY A 86 14.73 5.64 -0.75
CA GLY A 86 14.38 4.52 -1.63
C GLY A 86 14.33 4.96 -3.09
N VAL A 87 13.85 6.18 -3.35
CA VAL A 87 13.91 6.78 -4.69
C VAL A 87 15.35 6.96 -5.19
N ASP A 88 16.31 7.32 -4.32
CA ASP A 88 17.72 7.46 -4.73
C ASP A 88 18.29 6.12 -5.19
N ARG A 89 18.00 5.05 -4.43
CA ARG A 89 18.41 3.69 -4.79
C ARG A 89 17.71 3.20 -6.06
N MET A 90 16.43 3.53 -6.25
CA MET A 90 15.70 3.24 -7.49
C MET A 90 16.31 3.96 -8.69
N VAL A 91 16.65 5.25 -8.57
CA VAL A 91 17.32 6.02 -9.63
C VAL A 91 18.69 5.43 -9.95
N ALA A 92 19.48 5.11 -8.92
CA ALA A 92 20.78 4.46 -9.08
C ALA A 92 20.68 3.07 -9.74
N ASN A 93 19.53 2.40 -9.61
CA ASN A 93 19.23 1.13 -10.27
C ASN A 93 18.39 1.30 -11.55
N HIS A 94 18.50 2.44 -12.23
CA HIS A 94 17.87 2.71 -13.52
C HIS A 94 16.34 2.48 -13.53
N GLY A 95 15.68 2.84 -12.42
CA GLY A 95 14.22 2.70 -12.29
C GLY A 95 13.75 1.30 -11.90
N VAL A 96 14.64 0.33 -11.70
CA VAL A 96 14.24 -1.03 -11.36
C VAL A 96 14.11 -1.21 -9.85
N VAL A 97 12.95 -1.68 -9.41
CA VAL A 97 12.68 -2.07 -8.01
C VAL A 97 12.31 -3.53 -7.97
N THR A 98 13.15 -4.35 -7.34
CA THR A 98 12.95 -5.80 -7.23
C THR A 98 12.38 -6.16 -5.86
N PHE A 99 11.37 -7.02 -5.85
CA PHE A 99 10.79 -7.59 -4.64
C PHE A 99 10.55 -9.10 -4.81
N THR A 100 10.25 -9.78 -3.71
CA THR A 100 9.88 -11.20 -3.74
C THR A 100 8.38 -11.33 -3.53
N VAL A 101 7.69 -12.02 -4.44
CA VAL A 101 6.27 -12.37 -4.26
C VAL A 101 6.16 -13.33 -3.08
N PRO A 102 5.33 -13.07 -2.05
CA PRO A 102 5.23 -13.97 -0.91
C PRO A 102 4.85 -15.39 -1.34
N ALA A 103 5.61 -16.40 -0.92
CA ALA A 103 5.38 -17.79 -1.33
C ALA A 103 4.10 -18.42 -0.75
N CYS A 104 3.64 -17.90 0.39
CA CYS A 104 2.59 -18.50 1.21
C CYS A 104 1.17 -17.96 0.91
N ILE A 105 1.02 -16.94 0.06
CA ILE A 105 -0.30 -16.37 -0.28
C ILE A 105 -1.03 -17.27 -1.29
N PRO A 106 -2.37 -17.24 -1.34
CA PRO A 106 -3.16 -17.96 -2.34
C PRO A 106 -2.68 -17.75 -3.78
N SER A 107 -2.81 -18.79 -4.59
CA SER A 107 -2.72 -18.64 -6.04
C SER A 107 -3.93 -17.84 -6.58
N GLY A 108 -3.81 -17.31 -7.78
CA GLY A 108 -4.88 -16.65 -8.54
C GLY A 108 -4.60 -15.17 -8.82
N ASN A 109 -5.64 -14.46 -9.26
CA ASN A 109 -5.54 -13.07 -9.68
C ASN A 109 -5.29 -12.09 -8.53
N TYR A 110 -4.36 -11.16 -8.74
CA TYR A 110 -4.06 -10.01 -7.90
C TYR A 110 -3.88 -8.75 -8.75
N PHE A 111 -4.20 -7.60 -8.16
CA PHE A 111 -3.56 -6.35 -8.57
C PHE A 111 -2.29 -6.14 -7.77
N LEU A 112 -1.25 -5.67 -8.44
CA LEU A 112 -0.03 -5.15 -7.84
C LEU A 112 -0.03 -3.64 -8.00
N ARG A 113 0.11 -2.91 -6.89
CA ARG A 113 0.20 -1.45 -6.85
C ARG A 113 1.61 -1.05 -6.47
N ALA A 114 2.35 -0.49 -7.42
CA ALA A 114 3.66 0.08 -7.18
C ALA A 114 3.52 1.59 -6.94
N GLU A 115 4.18 2.11 -5.90
CA GLU A 115 4.04 3.50 -5.47
C GLU A 115 5.39 4.10 -5.10
N MET A 116 5.61 5.33 -5.56
CA MET A 116 6.65 6.22 -5.07
C MET A 116 5.98 7.45 -4.47
N ILE A 117 6.49 7.95 -3.34
CA ILE A 117 6.03 9.23 -2.78
C ILE A 117 7.18 10.22 -2.86
N ALA A 118 7.01 11.34 -3.57
CA ALA A 118 7.97 12.43 -3.56
C ALA A 118 7.61 13.44 -2.45
N LEU A 119 8.58 13.68 -1.56
CA LEU A 119 8.41 14.45 -0.33
C LEU A 119 9.03 15.85 -0.39
N HIS A 120 9.64 16.24 -1.51
CA HIS A 120 10.23 17.58 -1.66
C HIS A 120 9.27 18.75 -1.37
N PRO A 121 7.93 18.66 -1.61
CA PRO A 121 6.99 19.71 -1.25
C PRO A 121 6.17 19.37 0.02
N ALA A 122 6.53 18.31 0.75
CA ALA A 122 5.67 17.72 1.78
C ALA A 122 5.74 18.40 3.16
N SER A 123 6.30 19.61 3.26
CA SER A 123 6.38 20.34 4.53
C SER A 123 5.02 20.71 5.15
N SER A 124 3.95 20.66 4.34
CA SER A 124 2.56 20.86 4.75
C SER A 124 1.65 19.90 3.98
N TYR A 125 0.43 19.67 4.51
CA TYR A 125 -0.60 18.92 3.81
C TYR A 125 -1.67 19.85 3.20
N PRO A 126 -2.08 19.64 1.93
CA PRO A 126 -1.51 18.71 0.96
C PRO A 126 -0.11 19.16 0.49
N GLY A 127 0.74 18.21 0.11
CA GLY A 127 2.11 18.50 -0.33
C GLY A 127 2.83 17.30 -0.95
N ALA A 128 2.86 16.16 -0.25
CA ALA A 128 3.44 14.93 -0.79
C ALA A 128 2.82 14.53 -2.14
N GLN A 129 3.64 14.10 -3.09
CA GLN A 129 3.21 13.69 -4.43
C GLN A 129 3.29 12.17 -4.56
N PHE A 130 2.16 11.54 -4.83
CA PHE A 130 2.06 10.08 -4.95
C PHE A 130 2.06 9.68 -6.43
N TYR A 131 3.04 8.89 -6.82
CA TYR A 131 3.20 8.33 -8.16
C TYR A 131 2.89 6.84 -8.12
N VAL A 132 1.79 6.43 -8.75
CA VAL A 132 1.21 5.09 -8.59
C VAL A 132 1.06 4.42 -9.95
N GLY A 133 1.34 3.13 -10.03
CA GLY A 133 1.08 2.28 -11.19
C GLY A 133 0.55 0.90 -10.77
N CYS A 134 -0.24 0.28 -11.67
CA CYS A 134 -0.81 -1.04 -11.46
C CYS A 134 -0.32 -2.06 -12.46
N ALA A 135 -0.14 -3.29 -12.00
CA ALA A 135 -0.01 -4.47 -12.84
C ALA A 135 -1.10 -5.49 -12.50
N GLN A 136 -1.54 -6.19 -13.54
CA GLN A 136 -2.49 -7.31 -13.47
C GLN A 136 -1.67 -8.59 -13.43
N ILE A 137 -1.75 -9.34 -12.34
CA ILE A 137 -0.91 -10.53 -12.16
C ILE A 137 -1.75 -11.74 -11.73
N ASN A 138 -1.27 -12.92 -12.09
CA ASN A 138 -1.79 -14.20 -11.60
C ASN A 138 -0.66 -14.92 -10.86
N VAL A 139 -0.83 -15.08 -9.54
CA VAL A 139 0.13 -15.78 -8.70
C VAL A 139 -0.06 -17.28 -8.88
N VAL A 140 1.01 -18.01 -9.22
CA VAL A 140 0.97 -19.47 -9.42
C VAL A 140 1.79 -20.21 -8.36
N GLY A 141 1.29 -21.36 -7.89
CA GLY A 141 2.02 -22.20 -6.93
C GLY A 141 2.11 -21.63 -5.50
N GLY A 142 1.17 -20.77 -5.11
CA GLY A 142 1.08 -20.17 -3.78
C GLY A 142 0.57 -21.11 -2.68
N GLY A 143 0.48 -20.58 -1.46
CA GLY A 143 -0.05 -21.26 -0.28
C GLY A 143 -1.51 -20.91 0.05
N SER A 144 -1.84 -20.80 1.32
CA SER A 144 -3.20 -20.51 1.82
C SER A 144 -3.26 -19.34 2.83
N THR A 145 -2.13 -18.69 3.09
CA THR A 145 -2.04 -17.62 4.09
C THR A 145 -2.72 -16.36 3.58
N GLN A 146 -3.70 -15.85 4.33
CA GLN A 146 -4.37 -14.59 4.02
C GLN A 146 -3.69 -13.46 4.81
N PRO A 147 -2.99 -12.52 4.14
CA PRO A 147 -2.41 -11.35 4.82
C PRO A 147 -3.50 -10.47 5.42
N ALA A 148 -3.20 -9.80 6.53
CA ALA A 148 -4.02 -8.69 6.99
C ALA A 148 -3.96 -7.55 5.96
N THR A 149 -5.11 -6.95 5.67
CA THR A 149 -5.25 -5.94 4.61
C THR A 149 -5.67 -4.58 5.15
N VAL A 150 -5.41 -3.55 4.37
CA VAL A 150 -5.86 -2.17 4.58
C VAL A 150 -6.60 -1.66 3.34
N SER A 151 -7.42 -0.63 3.51
CA SER A 151 -8.07 0.07 2.40
C SER A 151 -7.17 1.20 1.89
N LEU A 152 -7.14 1.37 0.57
CA LEU A 152 -6.66 2.58 -0.09
C LEU A 152 -7.85 3.08 -0.92
N PRO A 153 -8.34 4.33 -0.71
CA PRO A 153 -7.98 5.25 0.38
C PRO A 153 -8.31 4.69 1.78
N GLY A 154 -7.62 5.20 2.80
CA GLY A 154 -7.87 4.87 4.21
C GLY A 154 -6.60 4.58 5.04
N ALA A 155 -5.63 3.87 4.47
CA ALA A 155 -4.39 3.52 5.17
C ALA A 155 -3.41 4.68 5.35
N TYR A 156 -3.62 5.77 4.62
CA TYR A 156 -2.78 6.97 4.60
C TYR A 156 -3.58 8.16 5.13
N HIS A 157 -2.96 8.95 5.99
CA HIS A 157 -3.51 10.19 6.52
C HIS A 157 -2.56 11.35 6.30
N GLY A 158 -3.10 12.55 6.06
CA GLY A 158 -2.28 13.76 5.95
C GLY A 158 -1.44 14.05 7.21
N THR A 159 -1.87 13.53 8.37
CA THR A 159 -1.13 13.62 9.64
C THR A 159 -0.03 12.56 9.81
N ASP A 160 0.11 11.60 8.89
CA ASP A 160 1.15 10.59 8.99
C ASP A 160 2.53 11.27 8.87
N PRO A 161 3.50 10.94 9.74
CA PRO A 161 4.82 11.55 9.72
C PRO A 161 5.63 11.22 8.46
N GLY A 162 5.19 10.21 7.70
CA GLY A 162 5.73 9.89 6.37
C GLY A 162 5.08 10.66 5.22
N ILE A 163 4.00 11.41 5.47
CA ILE A 163 3.23 12.14 4.45
C ILE A 163 3.40 13.65 4.62
N THR A 164 3.36 14.16 5.85
CA THR A 164 3.68 15.57 6.13
C THR A 164 5.00 15.65 6.87
N ILE A 165 6.04 16.06 6.14
CA ILE A 165 7.42 16.08 6.60
C ILE A 165 8.23 17.11 5.82
N ASN A 166 9.04 17.91 6.53
CA ASN A 166 10.10 18.70 5.91
C ASN A 166 11.37 17.85 5.82
N ILE A 167 11.76 17.48 4.59
CA ILE A 167 12.94 16.62 4.37
C ILE A 167 14.28 17.38 4.38
N TYR A 168 14.25 18.71 4.40
CA TYR A 168 15.44 19.57 4.29
C TYR A 168 15.89 20.16 5.62
N TYR A 169 14.96 20.58 6.48
CA TYR A 169 15.31 21.23 7.73
C TYR A 169 14.29 20.97 8.87
N PRO A 170 14.74 20.45 10.03
CA PRO A 170 16.07 19.87 10.25
C PRO A 170 16.30 18.64 9.34
N PRO A 171 17.56 18.28 9.02
CA PRO A 171 17.84 17.08 8.22
C PRO A 171 17.18 15.84 8.85
N VAL A 172 16.51 15.05 8.01
CA VAL A 172 15.84 13.82 8.44
C VAL A 172 16.89 12.81 8.90
N THR A 173 16.70 12.27 10.10
CA THR A 173 17.55 11.20 10.65
C THR A 173 16.83 9.85 10.72
N ASN A 174 15.49 9.88 10.74
CA ASN A 174 14.64 8.71 10.71
C ASN A 174 13.37 9.03 9.92
N TYR A 175 12.87 8.05 9.18
CA TYR A 175 11.68 8.19 8.36
C TYR A 175 10.74 7.00 8.59
N THR A 176 9.47 7.30 8.87
CA THR A 176 8.43 6.27 9.00
C THR A 176 7.64 6.20 7.70
N ILE A 177 7.77 5.08 6.99
CA ILE A 177 7.04 4.83 5.75
C ILE A 177 5.53 4.71 6.09
N PRO A 178 4.62 5.39 5.36
CA PRO A 178 3.19 5.33 5.64
C PRO A 178 2.59 3.95 5.35
N GLY A 179 1.43 3.67 5.97
CA GLY A 179 0.70 2.41 5.82
C GLY A 179 1.25 1.23 6.64
N PRO A 180 0.76 0.00 6.41
CA PRO A 180 1.16 -1.18 7.16
C PRO A 180 2.62 -1.58 6.86
N ARG A 181 3.23 -2.40 7.71
CA ARG A 181 4.53 -3.03 7.40
C ARG A 181 4.41 -4.08 6.30
N PRO A 182 5.49 -4.37 5.55
CA PRO A 182 5.49 -5.47 4.57
C PRO A 182 5.11 -6.80 5.22
N PHE A 183 4.16 -7.49 4.61
CA PHE A 183 3.78 -8.85 4.94
C PHE A 183 4.96 -9.80 4.67
N THR A 184 5.17 -10.75 5.57
CA THR A 184 6.18 -11.80 5.42
C THR A 184 5.54 -13.15 5.69
N CYS A 185 5.96 -14.17 4.94
CA CYS A 185 5.56 -15.54 5.21
C CYS A 185 6.26 -16.04 6.48
N SER A 186 5.49 -16.54 7.45
CA SER A 186 6.02 -17.22 8.63
C SER A 186 6.79 -18.47 8.17
N GLY A 187 8.11 -18.33 8.08
CA GLY A 187 9.01 -19.36 7.54
C GLY A 187 10.39 -18.83 7.15
N SER A 188 10.53 -17.55 6.80
CA SER A 188 11.84 -16.87 6.69
C SER A 188 12.17 -16.14 7.99
N SER A 189 12.45 -16.90 9.04
CA SER A 189 13.02 -16.34 10.26
C SER A 189 14.51 -16.04 10.02
N GLY A 190 14.82 -14.80 9.66
CA GLY A 190 16.16 -14.25 9.91
C GLY A 190 16.37 -14.20 11.43
N SER A 191 17.14 -15.16 11.94
CA SER A 191 17.53 -15.27 13.35
C SER A 191 18.22 -13.98 13.82
N THR A 192 17.50 -13.13 14.55
CA THR A 192 18.11 -12.19 15.49
C THR A 192 17.79 -12.66 16.90
N THR A 193 18.66 -13.53 17.41
CA THR A 193 18.75 -13.86 18.82
C THR A 193 18.98 -12.57 19.59
N LYS A 194 17.94 -12.06 20.26
CA LYS A 194 18.10 -11.06 21.32
C LYS A 194 17.71 -11.72 22.64
N THR A 195 18.74 -12.13 23.35
CA THR A 195 18.74 -12.55 24.75
C THR A 195 17.85 -11.61 25.58
N SER A 196 16.72 -12.12 26.07
CA SER A 196 15.89 -11.46 27.07
C SER A 196 16.38 -11.87 28.46
N THR A 197 17.10 -10.96 29.10
CA THR A 197 17.49 -11.08 30.51
C THR A 197 16.23 -11.03 31.37
N THR A 198 15.99 -12.13 32.09
CA THR A 198 14.93 -12.31 33.07
C THR A 198 15.15 -11.37 34.27
N SER A 199 14.17 -10.52 34.57
CA SER A 199 14.03 -9.89 35.89
C SER A 199 12.69 -10.30 36.51
N THR A 200 12.79 -11.26 37.41
CA THR A 200 11.70 -11.82 38.21
C THR A 200 11.34 -10.85 39.33
N THR A 201 10.08 -10.44 39.45
CA THR A 201 9.54 -9.99 40.74
C THR A 201 8.08 -10.41 40.85
N SER A 202 7.89 -11.50 41.58
CA SER A 202 6.61 -12.07 41.98
C SER A 202 5.83 -11.12 42.89
N LYS A 203 4.51 -11.04 42.72
CA LYS A 203 3.58 -10.80 43.83
C LYS A 203 2.20 -11.39 43.53
N THR A 204 1.87 -12.37 44.37
CA THR A 204 0.63 -13.12 44.54
C THR A 204 -0.52 -12.25 45.06
N SER A 205 -1.75 -12.51 44.59
CA SER A 205 -3.01 -12.26 45.32
C SER A 205 -4.15 -13.00 44.59
N THR A 206 -4.47 -14.23 44.98
CA THR A 206 -5.57 -14.63 45.89
C THR A 206 -6.98 -14.38 45.33
N THR A 207 -7.61 -15.50 44.97
CA THR A 207 -9.00 -15.70 44.60
C THR A 207 -9.95 -15.34 45.74
N THR A 208 -11.06 -14.66 45.46
CA THR A 208 -12.25 -14.71 46.33
C THR A 208 -13.52 -14.68 45.49
N THR A 209 -14.28 -15.74 45.63
CA THR A 209 -15.61 -15.98 45.08
C THR A 209 -16.63 -15.12 45.81
N THR A 210 -17.54 -14.46 45.09
CA THR A 210 -18.82 -14.06 45.70
C THR A 210 -19.94 -14.12 44.66
N THR A 211 -20.92 -14.95 45.00
CA THR A 211 -22.15 -15.25 44.31
C THR A 211 -23.17 -14.15 44.58
N THR A 212 -23.80 -13.59 43.54
CA THR A 212 -25.08 -12.89 43.70
C THR A 212 -25.93 -13.00 42.44
N THR A 213 -27.00 -13.76 42.59
CA THR A 213 -28.19 -13.83 41.74
C THR A 213 -28.92 -12.50 41.65
N THR A 214 -29.36 -12.08 40.46
CA THR A 214 -30.74 -11.62 40.21
C THR A 214 -31.04 -11.38 38.72
N ARG A 215 -32.02 -12.15 38.24
CA ARG A 215 -33.22 -11.78 37.46
C ARG A 215 -33.09 -11.01 36.13
N ALA A 216 -33.48 -11.74 35.08
CA ALA A 216 -33.82 -11.25 33.74
C ALA A 216 -34.98 -10.23 33.74
N SER A 217 -34.94 -9.28 32.81
CA SER A 217 -36.10 -8.51 32.37
C SER A 217 -36.06 -8.33 30.86
N THR A 218 -37.16 -8.78 30.27
CA THR A 218 -37.53 -8.78 28.86
C THR A 218 -38.02 -7.39 28.47
N THR A 219 -37.53 -6.84 27.34
CA THR A 219 -38.25 -5.76 26.64
C THR A 219 -38.14 -5.94 25.14
N THR A 220 -39.31 -5.98 24.51
CA THR A 220 -39.60 -6.22 23.10
C THR A 220 -39.52 -4.93 22.28
N SER A 221 -38.92 -5.05 21.10
CA SER A 221 -39.08 -4.36 19.80
C SER A 221 -39.64 -2.94 19.70
N THR A 222 -38.98 -2.12 18.87
CA THR A 222 -39.68 -1.23 17.93
C THR A 222 -38.87 -0.98 16.66
N THR A 223 -39.40 -1.50 15.56
CA THR A 223 -38.98 -1.28 14.18
C THR A 223 -39.39 0.13 13.76
N THR A 224 -38.47 0.93 13.22
CA THR A 224 -38.82 2.16 12.48
C THR A 224 -38.18 2.13 11.10
N THR A 225 -39.05 1.90 10.12
CA THR A 225 -38.83 2.12 8.69
C THR A 225 -38.62 3.61 8.41
N LYS A 226 -37.56 3.97 7.70
CA LYS A 226 -37.47 5.26 7.02
C LYS A 226 -37.22 5.08 5.52
N THR A 227 -38.12 5.73 4.81
CA THR A 227 -38.41 5.73 3.38
C THR A 227 -37.31 6.37 2.55
N SER A 228 -37.12 5.77 1.38
CA SER A 228 -36.42 6.25 0.20
C SER A 228 -36.83 7.65 -0.26
N SER A 229 -35.85 8.50 -0.59
CA SER A 229 -36.05 9.67 -1.45
C SER A 229 -35.01 9.65 -2.58
N THR A 230 -35.49 9.29 -3.76
CA THR A 230 -34.80 9.39 -5.05
C THR A 230 -34.57 10.85 -5.40
N ALA A 231 -33.31 11.25 -5.58
CA ALA A 231 -32.95 12.53 -6.18
C ALA A 231 -32.37 12.28 -7.58
N THR A 232 -33.20 12.53 -8.59
CA THR A 232 -32.82 12.60 -9.99
C THR A 232 -31.92 13.82 -10.21
N SER A 233 -30.70 13.61 -10.68
CA SER A 233 -29.87 14.68 -11.25
C SER A 233 -29.42 14.27 -12.65
N THR A 234 -30.10 14.82 -13.64
CA THR A 234 -29.64 14.96 -15.02
C THR A 234 -28.54 16.02 -15.06
N THR A 235 -27.34 15.69 -15.55
CA THR A 235 -26.47 16.66 -16.24
C THR A 235 -25.34 15.95 -16.99
N SER A 236 -25.41 16.10 -18.32
CA SER A 236 -24.30 16.35 -19.25
C SER A 236 -23.02 15.51 -19.15
N ALA A 237 -22.83 14.66 -20.16
CA ALA A 237 -21.54 14.11 -20.52
C ALA A 237 -20.55 15.24 -20.86
N ALA A 238 -19.66 15.54 -19.92
CA ALA A 238 -18.38 16.20 -20.16
C ALA A 238 -17.28 15.17 -19.83
N GLY A 239 -16.32 14.99 -20.75
CA GLY A 239 -15.28 13.97 -20.65
C GLY A 239 -14.62 13.94 -19.27
N GLY A 240 -14.73 12.81 -18.59
CA GLY A 240 -14.30 12.65 -17.20
C GLY A 240 -12.78 12.70 -17.07
N TYR A 241 -12.28 13.74 -16.43
CA TYR A 241 -10.97 13.69 -15.78
C TYR A 241 -11.10 12.75 -14.57
N ALA A 242 -10.30 11.69 -14.53
CA ALA A 242 -10.23 10.84 -13.34
C ALA A 242 -9.74 11.67 -12.15
N SER A 243 -10.34 11.47 -10.97
CA SER A 243 -9.92 12.15 -9.75
C SER A 243 -8.44 11.82 -9.46
N GLN A 244 -7.77 12.75 -8.78
CA GLN A 244 -6.42 12.53 -8.29
C GLN A 244 -6.40 11.19 -7.54
N TYR A 245 -5.46 10.29 -7.84
CA TYR A 245 -5.34 8.97 -7.22
C TYR A 245 -6.29 7.86 -7.71
N ALA A 246 -7.24 8.10 -8.64
CA ALA A 246 -8.18 7.10 -9.19
C ALA A 246 -7.55 5.82 -9.80
N GLN A 247 -6.24 5.81 -10.05
CA GLN A 247 -5.55 4.62 -10.53
C GLN A 247 -5.31 3.66 -9.36
N CYS A 248 -5.56 2.37 -9.54
CA CYS A 248 -5.20 1.35 -8.55
C CYS A 248 -5.93 1.44 -7.19
N GLY A 249 -7.19 1.86 -7.20
CA GLY A 249 -8.03 1.90 -6.00
C GLY A 249 -7.81 3.11 -5.11
N GLY A 250 -6.85 3.98 -5.39
CA GLY A 250 -6.95 5.35 -4.87
C GLY A 250 -8.17 6.02 -5.50
N SER A 251 -8.71 7.05 -4.84
CA SER A 251 -9.85 7.83 -5.32
C SER A 251 -9.50 9.30 -5.32
#